data_AF-A0AAW1Q688-F1
#
_entry.id   AF-A0AAW1Q688-F1
#
_cell.length_a   1.000
_cell.length_b   1.000
_cell.length_c   1.000
_cell.angle_alpha   90.00
_cell.angle_beta   90.00
_cell.angle_gamma   90.00
#
_symmetry.space_group_name_H-M   'P 1'
#
loop_
_entity.id
_entity.type
_entity.pdbx_description
1 polymer ?
#
loop_
_entity_poly.entity_id
_entity_poly.type
_entity_poly.pdbx_seq_one_letter_code
_entity_poly.pdbx_strand_id
1 'polypeptide(L)'
;MHSPSTCQVPGLKNEGNTCFLNAVLQGLAACPSYVTYLERAVEATDQEEAPLAAALLNCLQSLQADWHTSGCHTAASARPFLDAFRNYRTANMLEDGQQNDAAEALELLLDTVSSELQRWFRSHGAIQLAGQGLLSSIADQTRMHMGSAAKALHAWKTLGAPPLEAMLAHEMVCVKCQHRFSWQFAPCLALHLSLPTAQGMRLPNGATLGAQVLTSGQPFISSAH
;
A
#
# COMPACT_ATOMS: atom_id res chain seq x y z
N MET A 1 -1.71 20.42 -40.92
CA MET A 1 -0.81 19.49 -40.23
C MET A 1 -1.17 19.53 -38.76
N HIS A 2 -1.91 18.55 -38.26
CA HIS A 2 -2.17 18.42 -36.83
C HIS A 2 -0.93 17.78 -36.20
N SER A 3 -0.19 18.54 -35.38
CA SER A 3 0.82 17.96 -34.50
C SER A 3 0.13 16.94 -33.58
N PRO A 4 0.72 15.77 -33.32
CA PRO A 4 0.15 14.82 -32.38
C PRO A 4 0.10 15.50 -31.02
N SER A 5 -1.12 15.72 -30.51
CA SER A 5 -1.35 16.20 -29.15
C SER A 5 -0.83 15.12 -28.20
N THR A 6 0.38 15.29 -27.69
CA THR A 6 0.92 14.41 -26.66
C THR A 6 0.08 14.63 -25.41
N CYS A 7 -0.68 13.61 -24.99
CA CYS A 7 -1.37 13.62 -23.71
C CYS A 7 -0.30 13.79 -22.62
N GLN A 8 -0.22 14.98 -22.02
CA GLN A 8 0.71 15.25 -20.94
C GLN A 8 0.00 15.00 -19.61
N VAL A 9 0.52 14.04 -18.84
CA VAL A 9 0.11 13.77 -17.47
C VAL A 9 0.45 15.01 -16.61
N PRO A 10 -0.49 15.53 -15.80
CA PRO A 10 -0.22 16.66 -14.91
C PRO A 10 0.94 16.40 -13.94
N GLY A 11 1.84 17.37 -13.81
CA GLY A 11 2.88 17.37 -12.77
C GLY A 11 2.35 17.82 -11.40
N LEU A 12 3.18 17.71 -10.36
CA LEU A 12 2.88 18.20 -9.01
C LEU A 12 3.79 19.38 -8.63
N LYS A 13 3.22 20.39 -7.97
CA LYS A 13 4.01 21.47 -7.34
C LYS A 13 4.87 20.88 -6.21
N ASN A 14 6.12 21.33 -6.10
CA ASN A 14 6.96 21.01 -4.96
C ASN A 14 6.65 22.00 -3.83
N GLU A 15 6.01 21.53 -2.76
CA GLU A 15 5.44 22.37 -1.69
C GLU A 15 6.28 22.31 -0.42
N GLY A 16 7.61 22.36 -0.59
CA GLY A 16 8.59 22.36 0.50
C GLY A 16 9.33 21.03 0.63
N ASN A 17 10.27 20.78 -0.28
CA ASN A 17 11.05 19.53 -0.35
C ASN A 17 10.19 18.25 -0.44
N THR A 18 8.99 18.35 -1.01
CA THR A 18 8.02 17.25 -1.15
C THR A 18 8.26 16.40 -2.41
N CYS A 19 9.39 16.53 -3.10
CA CYS A 19 9.64 15.83 -4.36
C CYS A 19 9.62 14.29 -4.21
N PHE A 20 10.08 13.76 -3.08
CA PHE A 20 10.00 12.34 -2.75
C PHE A 20 8.54 11.84 -2.73
N LEU A 21 7.66 12.62 -2.10
CA LEU A 21 6.23 12.30 -2.00
C LEU A 21 5.50 12.54 -3.33
N ASN A 22 5.91 13.54 -4.09
CA ASN A 22 5.38 13.77 -5.44
C ASN A 22 5.65 12.55 -6.34
N ALA A 23 6.84 11.93 -6.24
CA ALA A 23 7.15 10.71 -6.98
C ALA A 23 6.24 9.53 -6.56
N VAL A 24 5.98 9.38 -5.26
CA VAL A 24 5.05 8.38 -4.72
C VAL A 24 3.63 8.60 -5.24
N LEU A 25 3.11 9.83 -5.17
CA LEU A 25 1.75 10.17 -5.63
C LEU A 25 1.57 9.92 -7.12
N GLN A 26 2.58 10.26 -7.94
CA GLN A 26 2.57 9.95 -9.38
C GLN A 26 2.56 8.44 -9.64
N GLY A 27 3.36 7.67 -8.88
CA GLY A 27 3.35 6.20 -8.97
C GLY A 27 2.01 5.58 -8.60
N LEU A 28 1.37 6.07 -7.53
CA LEU A 28 0.04 5.61 -7.11
C LEU A 28 -1.06 6.01 -8.09
N ALA A 29 -1.01 7.22 -8.65
CA ALA A 29 -1.96 7.67 -9.67
C ALA A 29 -1.87 6.84 -10.96
N ALA A 30 -0.68 6.33 -11.27
CA ALA A 30 -0.45 5.42 -12.40
C ALA A 30 -0.95 3.98 -12.14
N CYS A 31 -1.53 3.69 -10.96
CA CYS A 31 -2.08 2.38 -10.59
C CYS A 31 -3.63 2.41 -10.54
N PRO A 32 -4.34 2.10 -11.65
CA PRO A 32 -5.80 2.18 -11.69
C PRO A 32 -6.50 1.30 -10.64
N SER A 33 -5.94 0.13 -10.35
CA SER A 33 -6.48 -0.77 -9.31
C SER A 33 -6.47 -0.12 -7.93
N TYR A 34 -5.43 0.63 -7.59
CA TYR A 34 -5.33 1.35 -6.32
C TYR A 34 -6.31 2.51 -6.26
N VAL A 35 -6.43 3.29 -7.33
CA VAL A 35 -7.39 4.40 -7.40
C VAL A 35 -8.82 3.88 -7.26
N THR A 36 -9.22 2.86 -8.04
CA THR A 36 -10.56 2.26 -7.93
C THR A 36 -10.83 1.63 -6.56
N TYR A 37 -9.82 1.04 -5.93
CA TYR A 37 -9.94 0.56 -4.55
C TYR A 37 -10.24 1.71 -3.57
N LEU A 38 -9.50 2.82 -3.71
CA LEU A 38 -9.67 3.99 -2.85
C LEU A 38 -11.01 4.69 -3.09
N GLU A 39 -11.48 4.76 -4.34
CA GLU A 39 -12.84 5.23 -4.69
C GLU A 39 -13.91 4.46 -3.92
N ARG A 40 -13.89 3.13 -4.00
CA ARG A 40 -14.87 2.27 -3.30
C ARG A 40 -14.77 2.41 -1.79
N ALA A 41 -13.56 2.54 -1.26
CA ALA A 41 -13.35 2.75 0.17
C ALA A 41 -13.96 4.09 0.62
N VAL A 42 -13.70 5.17 -0.12
CA VAL A 42 -14.24 6.51 0.16
C VAL A 42 -15.75 6.55 -0.02
N GLU A 43 -16.32 5.89 -1.04
CA GLU A 43 -17.77 5.77 -1.25
C GLU A 43 -18.48 4.96 -0.15
N ALA A 44 -17.80 3.95 0.39
CA ALA A 44 -18.33 3.16 1.50
C ALA A 44 -18.29 3.93 2.82
N THR A 45 -17.36 4.89 2.95
CA THR A 45 -17.23 5.77 4.12
C THR A 45 -18.05 7.06 3.94
N ASP A 46 -18.42 7.74 5.03
CA ASP A 46 -18.76 9.17 4.90
C ASP A 46 -17.47 9.96 4.72
N GLN A 47 -17.42 10.91 3.77
CA GLN A 47 -16.21 11.69 3.46
C GLN A 47 -15.68 12.45 4.68
N GLU A 48 -16.57 12.86 5.59
CA GLU A 48 -16.20 13.51 6.85
C GLU A 48 -15.42 12.60 7.79
N GLU A 49 -15.55 11.27 7.64
CA GLU A 49 -14.96 10.29 8.54
C GLU A 49 -13.69 9.62 7.98
N ALA A 50 -13.40 9.81 6.68
CA ALA A 50 -12.16 9.40 6.03
C ALA A 50 -11.49 10.54 5.22
N PRO A 51 -11.19 11.70 5.84
CA PRO A 51 -10.73 12.89 5.15
C PRO A 51 -9.37 12.70 4.45
N LEU A 52 -8.45 11.88 4.98
CA LEU A 52 -7.17 11.63 4.32
C LEU A 52 -7.34 10.76 3.07
N ALA A 53 -8.11 9.67 3.16
CA ALA A 53 -8.43 8.81 2.01
C ALA A 53 -9.11 9.61 0.90
N ALA A 54 -10.08 10.46 1.25
CA ALA A 54 -10.76 11.34 0.31
C ALA A 54 -9.81 12.37 -0.31
N ALA A 55 -8.95 13.02 0.48
CA ALA A 55 -7.98 13.98 -0.02
C ALA A 55 -6.92 13.34 -0.93
N LEU A 56 -6.46 12.14 -0.59
CA LEU A 56 -5.57 11.34 -1.43
C LEU A 56 -6.26 10.99 -2.75
N LEU A 57 -7.49 10.48 -2.71
CA LEU A 57 -8.25 10.12 -3.91
C LEU A 57 -8.38 11.30 -4.88
N ASN A 58 -8.82 12.44 -4.37
CA ASN A 58 -8.94 13.67 -5.17
C ASN A 58 -7.60 14.08 -5.78
N CYS A 59 -6.49 13.94 -5.02
CA CYS A 59 -5.16 14.20 -5.53
C CYS A 59 -4.80 13.25 -6.68
N LEU A 60 -4.97 11.94 -6.50
CA LEU A 60 -4.65 10.94 -7.53
C LEU A 60 -5.51 11.11 -8.80
N GLN A 61 -6.81 11.36 -8.67
CA GLN A 61 -7.70 11.62 -9.80
C GLN A 61 -7.32 12.90 -10.55
N SER A 62 -6.86 13.94 -9.85
CA SER A 62 -6.37 15.17 -10.50
C SER A 62 -5.13 14.93 -11.37
N LEU A 63 -4.34 13.90 -11.06
CA LEU A 63 -3.17 13.46 -11.84
C LEU A 63 -3.53 12.51 -12.98
N GLN A 64 -4.73 11.93 -12.96
CA GLN A 64 -5.28 11.11 -14.04
C GLN A 64 -6.10 11.92 -15.05
N ALA A 65 -6.36 13.20 -14.78
CA ALA A 65 -7.20 14.04 -15.63
C ALA A 65 -6.61 14.23 -17.04
N ASP A 66 -7.46 13.99 -18.05
CA ASP A 66 -7.08 14.17 -19.45
C ASP A 66 -6.70 15.62 -19.76
N TRP A 67 -5.55 15.78 -20.39
CA TRP A 67 -4.98 17.05 -20.85
C TRP A 67 -5.99 17.94 -21.62
N HIS A 68 -6.85 17.30 -22.42
CA HIS A 68 -7.82 17.98 -23.29
C HIS A 68 -8.91 18.72 -22.53
N THR A 69 -9.20 18.31 -21.31
CA THR A 69 -10.32 18.84 -20.51
C THR A 69 -9.90 20.05 -19.68
N SER A 70 -8.62 20.12 -19.31
CA SER A 70 -8.15 21.09 -18.31
C SER A 70 -7.54 22.35 -18.91
N GLY A 71 -7.11 22.34 -20.18
CA GLY A 71 -6.57 23.52 -20.90
C GLY A 71 -5.39 24.24 -20.22
N CYS A 72 -4.88 23.68 -19.13
CA CYS A 72 -4.08 24.38 -18.14
C CYS A 72 -2.82 23.56 -17.88
N HIS A 73 -1.70 24.06 -18.38
CA HIS A 73 -0.35 23.52 -18.24
C HIS A 73 0.19 23.61 -16.79
N THR A 74 -0.66 23.81 -15.79
CA THR A 74 -0.20 24.08 -14.42
C THR A 74 -0.12 22.80 -13.61
N ALA A 75 1.00 22.62 -12.91
CA ALA A 75 1.17 21.53 -11.98
C ALA A 75 0.06 21.54 -10.91
N ALA A 76 -0.52 20.38 -10.63
CA ALA A 76 -1.49 20.18 -9.56
C ALA A 76 -0.85 20.46 -8.19
N SER A 77 -1.68 20.89 -7.24
CA SER A 77 -1.26 21.13 -5.85
C SER A 77 -1.66 19.93 -5.01
N ALA A 78 -0.70 19.33 -4.31
CA ALA A 78 -0.95 18.27 -3.34
C ALA A 78 -1.35 18.83 -1.96
N ARG A 79 -1.47 20.15 -1.82
CA ARG A 79 -1.68 20.82 -0.53
C ARG A 79 -2.89 20.33 0.27
N PRO A 80 -4.08 20.11 -0.33
CA PRO A 80 -5.22 19.57 0.41
C PRO A 80 -4.91 18.20 1.01
N PHE A 81 -4.19 17.35 0.28
CA PHE A 81 -3.73 16.06 0.77
C PHE A 81 -2.67 16.21 1.86
N LEU A 82 -1.68 17.08 1.67
CA LEU A 82 -0.64 17.35 2.68
C LEU A 82 -1.26 17.84 4.00
N ASP A 83 -2.20 18.78 3.93
CA ASP A 83 -2.88 19.33 5.10
C ASP A 83 -3.73 18.26 5.81
N ALA A 84 -4.39 17.35 5.08
CA ALA A 84 -5.09 16.21 5.67
C ALA A 84 -4.12 15.21 6.31
N PHE A 85 -3.01 14.93 5.64
CA PHE A 85 -2.00 13.96 6.07
C PHE A 85 -1.30 14.40 7.36
N ARG A 86 -0.97 15.69 7.49
CA ARG A 86 -0.39 16.32 8.70
C ARG A 86 -1.17 16.12 10.00
N ASN A 87 -2.49 15.91 9.90
CA ASN A 87 -3.31 15.68 11.08
C ASN A 87 -3.02 14.32 11.75
N TYR A 88 -2.26 13.46 11.09
CA TYR A 88 -1.87 12.16 11.60
C TYR A 88 -0.48 12.21 12.24
N ARG A 89 -0.36 11.69 13.48
CA ARG A 89 0.90 11.64 14.25
C ARG A 89 2.08 11.06 13.47
N THR A 90 1.81 10.10 12.58
CA THR A 90 2.78 9.45 11.70
C THR A 90 3.34 10.41 10.65
N ALA A 91 2.55 11.37 10.16
CA ALA A 91 2.96 12.33 9.14
C ALA A 91 3.99 13.36 9.63
N ASN A 92 4.06 13.62 10.95
CA ASN A 92 5.10 14.47 11.53
C ASN A 92 6.52 13.90 11.32
N MET A 93 6.66 12.63 10.92
CA MET A 93 7.95 12.03 10.53
C MET A 93 8.44 12.51 9.16
N LEU A 94 7.55 13.04 8.33
CA LEU A 94 7.87 13.62 7.02
C LEU A 94 7.97 15.15 7.07
N GLU A 95 7.65 15.75 8.22
CA GLU A 95 7.59 17.19 8.43
C GLU A 95 8.85 17.72 9.10
N ASP A 96 9.85 18.09 8.28
CA ASP A 96 10.90 19.02 8.71
C ASP A 96 11.58 19.72 7.53
N GLY A 97 10.84 19.96 6.42
CA GLY A 97 11.40 20.60 5.23
C GLY A 97 12.70 19.94 4.73
N GLN A 98 12.95 18.69 5.10
CA GLN A 98 14.11 17.88 4.69
C GLN A 98 13.70 16.99 3.52
N GLN A 99 14.69 16.51 2.77
CA GLN A 99 14.48 15.43 1.82
C GLN A 99 14.34 14.11 2.58
N ASN A 100 13.34 13.30 2.22
CA ASN A 100 13.08 11.99 2.80
C ASN A 100 13.18 10.88 1.74
N ASP A 101 13.25 9.63 2.19
CA ASP A 101 13.20 8.45 1.32
C ASP A 101 11.78 8.24 0.77
N ALA A 102 11.67 8.02 -0.55
CA ALA A 102 10.38 7.77 -1.21
C ALA A 102 9.75 6.42 -0.81
N ALA A 103 10.56 5.40 -0.52
CA ALA A 103 10.07 4.11 -0.06
C ALA A 103 9.47 4.21 1.34
N GLU A 104 10.14 4.92 2.25
CA GLU A 104 9.61 5.19 3.59
C GLU A 104 8.32 6.02 3.52
N ALA A 105 8.29 7.05 2.66
CA ALA A 105 7.10 7.87 2.46
C ALA A 105 5.92 7.05 1.89
N LEU A 106 6.18 6.10 0.98
CA LEU A 106 5.17 5.19 0.47
C LEU A 106 4.60 4.31 1.58
N GLU A 107 5.45 3.66 2.37
CA GLU A 107 5.00 2.78 3.46
C GLU A 107 4.18 3.54 4.49
N LEU A 108 4.68 4.71 4.92
CA LEU A 108 4.01 5.57 5.88
C LEU A 108 2.66 6.08 5.37
N LEU A 109 2.59 6.47 4.10
CA LEU A 109 1.35 6.90 3.44
C LEU A 109 0.32 5.76 3.43
N LEU A 110 0.71 4.60 2.91
CA LEU A 110 -0.19 3.45 2.79
C LEU A 110 -0.67 2.96 4.17
N ASP A 111 0.22 2.93 5.17
CA ASP A 111 -0.11 2.53 6.54
C ASP A 111 -1.06 3.52 7.22
N THR A 112 -0.83 4.83 7.02
CA THR A 112 -1.68 5.88 7.61
C THR A 112 -3.09 5.87 6.99
N VAL A 113 -3.20 5.74 5.67
CA VAL A 113 -4.50 5.61 4.97
C VAL A 113 -5.21 4.32 5.40
N SER A 114 -4.49 3.19 5.45
CA SER A 114 -5.04 1.92 5.93
C SER A 114 -5.58 2.07 7.35
N SER A 115 -4.82 2.72 8.23
CA SER A 115 -5.21 2.94 9.63
C SER A 115 -6.43 3.86 9.77
N GLU A 116 -6.58 4.87 8.92
CA GLU A 116 -7.79 5.71 8.88
C GLU A 116 -9.02 4.88 8.49
N LEU A 117 -8.95 4.17 7.36
CA LEU A 117 -10.04 3.33 6.89
C LEU A 117 -10.40 2.26 7.92
N GLN A 118 -9.42 1.60 8.55
CA GLN A 118 -9.67 0.62 9.61
C GLN A 118 -10.41 1.22 10.81
N ARG A 119 -10.06 2.43 11.23
CA ARG A 119 -10.74 3.09 12.36
C ARG A 119 -12.22 3.30 12.03
N TRP A 120 -12.52 3.76 10.83
CA TRP A 120 -13.90 3.96 10.35
C TRP A 120 -14.70 2.66 10.32
N PHE A 121 -14.14 1.62 9.71
CA PHE A 121 -14.80 0.32 9.61
C PHE A 121 -15.07 -0.29 11.00
N ARG A 122 -14.12 -0.18 11.94
CA ARG A 122 -14.31 -0.63 13.33
C ARG A 122 -15.44 0.11 14.05
N SER A 123 -15.57 1.43 13.89
CA SER A 123 -16.58 2.22 14.60
C SER A 123 -18.00 1.97 14.07
N HIS A 124 -18.14 1.59 12.80
CA HIS A 124 -19.44 1.42 12.16
C HIS A 124 -19.96 -0.03 12.14
N GLY A 125 -19.27 -0.97 12.79
CA GLY A 125 -19.63 -2.39 12.81
C GLY A 125 -19.60 -3.06 11.42
N ALA A 126 -19.32 -2.28 10.39
CA ALA A 126 -18.97 -2.69 9.06
C ALA A 126 -17.49 -3.04 9.12
N ILE A 127 -17.19 -4.35 9.20
CA ILE A 127 -15.96 -4.90 8.61
C ILE A 127 -14.71 -4.66 9.51
N GLN A 128 -13.97 -5.67 9.91
CA GLN A 128 -12.71 -5.47 10.67
C GLN A 128 -11.50 -5.15 9.75
N LEU A 129 -11.76 -4.81 8.48
CA LEU A 129 -11.05 -5.39 7.35
C LEU A 129 -11.09 -4.57 6.06
N ALA A 130 -10.36 -3.47 6.09
CA ALA A 130 -9.70 -2.92 4.92
C ALA A 130 -8.33 -2.45 5.42
N GLY A 131 -7.22 -2.86 4.80
CA GLY A 131 -5.90 -2.66 5.38
C GLY A 131 -5.35 -3.92 6.06
N GLN A 132 -4.04 -3.89 6.39
CA GLN A 132 -3.21 -4.93 7.04
C GLN A 132 -3.90 -5.84 8.08
N GLY A 133 -5.03 -5.43 8.65
CA GLY A 133 -5.96 -6.20 9.47
C GLY A 133 -6.41 -7.56 8.92
N LEU A 134 -6.56 -7.81 7.60
CA LEU A 134 -6.97 -9.16 7.14
C LEU A 134 -5.84 -10.14 7.19
N LEU A 135 -4.75 -9.77 6.56
CA LEU A 135 -3.58 -10.63 6.50
C LEU A 135 -2.97 -10.79 7.89
N SER A 136 -3.00 -9.75 8.75
CA SER A 136 -2.64 -9.92 10.16
C SER A 136 -3.61 -10.82 10.91
N SER A 137 -4.92 -10.69 10.71
CA SER A 137 -5.91 -11.60 11.32
C SER A 137 -5.82 -13.05 10.82
N ILE A 138 -5.37 -13.25 9.57
CA ILE A 138 -5.10 -14.58 8.99
C ILE A 138 -3.75 -15.12 9.50
N ALA A 139 -2.73 -14.26 9.63
CA ALA A 139 -1.43 -14.63 10.17
C ALA A 139 -1.51 -14.98 11.67
N ASP A 140 -2.34 -14.29 12.43
CA ASP A 140 -2.64 -14.54 13.85
C ASP A 140 -3.60 -15.74 14.04
N GLN A 141 -3.45 -16.80 13.24
CA GLN A 141 -4.26 -18.03 13.27
C GLN A 141 -4.28 -18.66 14.68
N THR A 142 -5.16 -18.17 15.56
CA THR A 142 -5.60 -18.85 16.78
C THR A 142 -6.91 -18.34 17.38
N ARG A 143 -7.55 -17.24 16.93
CA ARG A 143 -8.74 -16.71 17.64
C ARG A 143 -9.87 -16.04 16.83
N MET A 144 -10.04 -16.33 15.54
CA MET A 144 -11.21 -15.79 14.82
C MET A 144 -12.47 -16.65 15.04
N HIS A 145 -13.53 -16.05 15.60
CA HIS A 145 -14.87 -16.64 15.57
C HIS A 145 -15.39 -16.67 14.11
N MET A 146 -16.00 -17.79 13.68
CA MET A 146 -16.49 -18.00 12.30
C MET A 146 -17.36 -16.85 11.74
N GLY A 147 -18.14 -16.16 12.58
CA GLY A 147 -18.97 -15.03 12.18
C GLY A 147 -18.20 -13.78 11.73
N SER A 148 -17.01 -13.53 12.30
CA SER A 148 -16.14 -12.42 11.91
C SER A 148 -15.45 -12.69 10.58
N ALA A 149 -15.06 -13.95 10.32
CA ALA A 149 -14.44 -14.39 9.07
C ALA A 149 -15.40 -14.37 7.85
N ALA A 150 -16.71 -14.55 8.06
CA ALA A 150 -17.69 -14.43 6.98
C ALA A 150 -17.93 -12.97 6.57
N LYS A 151 -18.03 -12.06 7.55
CA LYS A 151 -18.16 -10.61 7.32
C LYS A 151 -16.89 -10.02 6.70
N ALA A 152 -15.74 -10.50 7.15
CA ALA A 152 -14.42 -10.26 6.57
C ALA A 152 -14.36 -10.54 5.07
N LEU A 153 -14.76 -11.76 4.70
CA LEU A 153 -14.75 -12.21 3.32
C LEU A 153 -15.77 -11.47 2.47
N HIS A 154 -16.93 -11.11 3.04
CA HIS A 154 -17.93 -10.29 2.36
C HIS A 154 -17.40 -8.89 2.06
N ALA A 155 -16.78 -8.23 3.04
CA ALA A 155 -16.11 -6.95 2.84
C ALA A 155 -15.05 -6.97 1.74
N TRP A 156 -14.21 -8.00 1.76
CA TRP A 156 -13.19 -8.22 0.76
C TRP A 156 -13.78 -8.41 -0.64
N LYS A 157 -14.95 -9.02 -0.73
CA LYS A 157 -15.70 -9.14 -2.00
C LYS A 157 -16.33 -7.81 -2.44
N THR A 158 -16.77 -6.99 -1.49
CA THR A 158 -17.46 -5.71 -1.77
C THR A 158 -16.47 -4.58 -2.11
N LEU A 159 -15.42 -4.39 -1.31
CA LEU A 159 -14.38 -3.38 -1.51
C LEU A 159 -13.32 -3.83 -2.53
N GLY A 160 -13.13 -5.14 -2.67
CA GLY A 160 -12.00 -5.73 -3.37
C GLY A 160 -10.81 -5.96 -2.43
N ALA A 161 -9.90 -6.85 -2.84
CA ALA A 161 -8.64 -7.03 -2.12
C ALA A 161 -7.79 -5.74 -2.26
N PRO A 162 -7.25 -5.19 -1.16
CA PRO A 162 -6.35 -4.04 -1.22
C PRO A 162 -5.16 -4.39 -2.14
N PRO A 163 -4.96 -3.66 -3.25
CA PRO A 163 -4.11 -4.12 -4.36
C PRO A 163 -2.61 -4.10 -4.07
N LEU A 164 -2.19 -3.46 -2.97
CA LEU A 164 -0.81 -3.36 -2.54
C LEU A 164 -0.50 -4.22 -1.31
N GLU A 165 -1.45 -5.02 -0.84
CA GLU A 165 -1.22 -5.92 0.29
C GLU A 165 -0.73 -7.30 -0.14
N ALA A 166 0.32 -7.77 0.53
CA ALA A 166 0.87 -9.10 0.37
C ALA A 166 1.17 -9.72 1.74
N MET A 167 1.48 -11.02 1.74
CA MET A 167 1.87 -11.77 2.93
C MET A 167 3.25 -12.38 2.72
N LEU A 168 4.22 -11.97 3.53
CA LEU A 168 5.56 -12.50 3.55
C LEU A 168 5.61 -13.69 4.53
N ALA A 169 6.21 -14.78 4.07
CA ALA A 169 6.36 -15.99 4.88
C ALA A 169 7.84 -16.14 5.25
N HIS A 170 8.12 -16.16 6.55
CA HIS A 170 9.47 -16.29 7.10
C HIS A 170 9.65 -17.67 7.70
N GLU A 171 10.68 -18.37 7.22
CA GLU A 171 11.20 -19.57 7.89
C GLU A 171 12.50 -19.20 8.60
N MET A 172 12.56 -19.48 9.91
CA MET A 172 13.79 -19.36 10.68
C MET A 172 14.36 -20.75 10.92
N VAL A 173 15.68 -20.88 10.75
CA VAL A 173 16.43 -22.09 11.06
C VAL A 173 17.58 -21.74 11.99
N CYS A 174 17.65 -22.39 13.15
CA CYS A 174 18.77 -22.21 14.05
C CYS A 174 20.06 -22.73 13.40
N VAL A 175 21.04 -21.85 13.18
CA VAL A 175 22.30 -22.23 12.55
C VAL A 175 23.13 -23.23 13.36
N LYS A 176 22.89 -23.33 14.68
CA LYS A 176 23.63 -24.24 15.57
C LYS A 176 23.02 -25.64 15.64
N CYS A 177 21.72 -25.74 15.95
CA CYS A 177 21.05 -27.02 16.17
C CYS A 177 20.18 -27.47 14.99
N GLN A 178 20.10 -26.68 13.91
CA GLN A 178 19.27 -26.94 12.72
C GLN A 178 17.77 -27.08 12.99
N HIS A 179 17.31 -26.69 14.18
CA HIS A 179 15.89 -26.62 14.48
C HIS A 179 15.21 -25.59 13.56
N ARG A 180 14.17 -26.04 12.84
CA ARG A 180 13.32 -25.20 12.00
C ARG A 180 12.16 -24.71 12.85
N PHE A 181 12.03 -23.40 12.98
CA PHE A 181 10.88 -22.79 13.64
C PHE A 181 9.67 -22.83 12.70
N SER A 182 8.47 -22.76 13.27
CA SER A 182 7.25 -22.62 12.47
C SER A 182 7.31 -21.38 11.58
N TRP A 183 6.67 -21.48 10.41
CA TRP A 183 6.52 -20.36 9.49
C TRP A 183 5.82 -19.20 10.18
N GLN A 184 6.42 -18.02 10.08
CA GLN A 184 5.81 -16.77 10.53
C GLN A 184 5.32 -16.02 9.30
N PHE A 185 4.04 -15.67 9.30
CA PHE A 185 3.44 -14.88 8.24
C PHE A 185 3.34 -13.43 8.71
N ALA A 186 3.75 -12.49 7.86
CA ALA A 186 3.67 -11.07 8.14
C ALA A 186 3.04 -10.35 6.94
N PRO A 187 2.05 -9.47 7.14
CA PRO A 187 1.57 -8.62 6.06
C PRO A 187 2.70 -7.67 5.61
N CYS A 188 2.77 -7.38 4.31
CA CYS A 188 3.66 -6.38 3.76
C CYS A 188 2.98 -5.57 2.64
N LEU A 189 3.41 -4.32 2.48
CA LEU A 189 2.93 -3.40 1.44
C LEU A 189 3.98 -3.18 0.33
N ALA A 190 5.25 -3.43 0.65
CA ALA A 190 6.37 -3.35 -0.25
C ALA A 190 7.38 -4.47 0.04
N LEU A 191 8.13 -4.87 -0.99
CA LEU A 191 9.23 -5.83 -0.87
C LEU A 191 10.56 -5.09 -1.03
N HIS A 192 11.34 -5.03 0.04
CA HIS A 192 12.70 -4.51 0.01
C HIS A 192 13.66 -5.55 -0.54
N LEU A 193 14.10 -5.35 -1.78
CA LEU A 193 15.04 -6.25 -2.44
C LEU A 193 16.47 -5.75 -2.23
N SER A 194 17.32 -6.60 -1.66
CA SER A 194 18.75 -6.30 -1.59
C SER A 194 19.38 -6.45 -2.98
N LEU A 195 20.20 -5.47 -3.37
CA LEU A 195 20.97 -5.55 -4.61
C LEU A 195 22.07 -6.62 -4.47
N PRO A 196 22.21 -7.56 -5.43
CA PRO A 196 23.33 -8.50 -5.43
C PRO A 196 24.65 -7.73 -5.61
N THR A 197 25.52 -7.73 -4.59
CA THR A 197 26.74 -6.90 -4.60
C THR A 197 27.94 -7.51 -5.33
N ALA A 198 27.86 -8.74 -5.84
CA ALA A 198 28.75 -9.32 -6.86
C ALA A 198 28.18 -10.69 -7.28
N GLN A 199 28.46 -11.15 -8.50
CA GLN A 199 28.10 -12.50 -8.95
C GLN A 199 28.61 -13.54 -7.94
N GLY A 200 27.68 -14.22 -7.25
CA GLY A 200 27.96 -15.41 -6.44
C GLY A 200 28.15 -15.22 -4.93
N MET A 201 27.99 -14.02 -4.36
CA MET A 201 28.06 -13.85 -2.91
C MET A 201 26.67 -13.79 -2.25
N ARG A 202 26.49 -14.62 -1.21
CA ARG A 202 25.36 -14.52 -0.28
C ARG A 202 25.37 -13.13 0.37
N LEU A 203 24.19 -12.52 0.46
CA LEU A 203 23.99 -11.29 1.23
C LEU A 203 24.49 -11.51 2.67
N PRO A 204 25.37 -10.65 3.20
CA PRO A 204 25.67 -10.66 4.62
C PRO A 204 24.35 -10.43 5.35
N ASN A 205 24.03 -11.30 6.31
CA ASN A 205 22.79 -11.33 7.12
C ASN A 205 21.64 -12.21 6.58
N GLY A 206 21.92 -13.17 5.71
CA GLY A 206 21.20 -14.45 5.73
C GLY A 206 19.80 -14.51 5.10
N ALA A 207 19.37 -13.50 4.34
CA ALA A 207 18.23 -13.67 3.45
C ALA A 207 18.69 -14.30 2.13
N THR A 208 18.29 -15.54 1.87
CA THR A 208 18.32 -16.11 0.51
C THR A 208 16.92 -15.91 -0.06
N LEU A 209 16.77 -15.15 -1.15
CA LEU A 209 15.47 -14.91 -1.77
C LEU A 209 15.01 -16.17 -2.49
N GLY A 210 14.45 -17.12 -1.75
CA GLY A 210 13.70 -18.25 -2.28
C GLY A 210 12.27 -17.79 -2.61
N ALA A 211 12.10 -16.92 -3.61
CA ALA A 211 10.77 -16.52 -4.04
C ALA A 211 10.12 -17.68 -4.82
N GLN A 212 9.34 -18.52 -4.13
CA GLN A 212 8.26 -19.26 -4.78
C GLN A 212 7.03 -18.35 -4.77
N VAL A 213 6.77 -17.70 -5.90
CA VAL A 213 5.48 -17.04 -6.12
C VAL A 213 4.46 -18.16 -6.27
N LEU A 214 3.64 -18.38 -5.24
CA LEU A 214 2.50 -19.27 -5.30
C LEU A 214 1.40 -18.60 -6.13
N THR A 215 1.49 -18.72 -7.46
CA THR A 215 0.35 -18.41 -8.33
C THR A 215 -0.67 -19.55 -8.24
N SER A 216 -1.95 -19.20 -8.17
CA SER A 216 -3.07 -20.15 -8.17
C SER A 216 -3.02 -21.07 -9.40
N GLY A 217 -2.53 -22.30 -9.23
CA GLY A 217 -2.55 -23.29 -10.32
C GLY A 217 -1.51 -24.40 -10.29
N GLN A 218 -0.60 -24.48 -9.31
CA GLN A 218 0.36 -25.60 -9.23
C GLN A 218 -0.03 -26.60 -8.14
N PRO A 219 -0.02 -27.92 -8.44
CA PRO A 219 -0.33 -28.95 -7.46
C PRO A 219 0.81 -29.07 -6.42
N PHE A 220 0.40 -29.30 -5.17
CA PHE A 220 1.25 -29.48 -4.01
C PHE A 220 2.15 -30.72 -4.19
N ILE A 221 3.44 -30.54 -4.46
CA ILE A 221 4.41 -31.63 -4.35
C ILE A 221 4.99 -31.61 -2.94
N SER A 222 4.44 -32.47 -2.10
CA SER A 222 5.04 -32.84 -0.81
C SER A 222 6.28 -33.67 -1.09
N SER A 223 7.47 -33.08 -1.01
CA SER A 223 8.71 -33.82 -0.87
C SER A 223 8.99 -33.99 0.62
N ALA A 224 8.50 -35.10 1.17
CA ALA A 224 9.00 -35.66 2.41
C ALA A 224 10.39 -36.25 2.14
N HIS A 225 11.43 -35.71 2.78
CA HIS A 225 12.64 -36.41 3.23
C HIS A 225 13.35 -35.56 4.28
#